data_AF-A0A8U0PKN5-F1
#
_entry.id   AF-A0A8U0PKN5-F1
#
_cell.length_a   1.000
_cell.length_b   1.000
_cell.length_c   1.000
_cell.angle_alpha   90.00
_cell.angle_beta   90.00
_cell.angle_gamma   90.00
#
_symmetry.space_group_name_H-M   'P 1'
#
loop_
_entity.id
_entity.type
_entity.pdbx_description
1 polymer ?
#
loop_
_entity_poly.entity_id
_entity_poly.type
_entity_poly.pdbx_seq_one_letter_code
_entity_poly.pdbx_strand_id
1 'polypeptide(L)'
;MSASRCNIFCRTGWYVLRVPVAKISLAVALSHFPSRCSARTYGTGGTTFGSKLISTLPLRATNRRVFGFAFLFGGGVGLYQTIKFSFQQHFAEDELPNLPNRQYRIPTNQGSDLTFATDLTFTLYQYKTCPYCSKVRAFLDYYGLPYKVVEVNPVMHTEIKWSSEYQKVPILMVEGKEIVQLNNSSVIISAMKTCMIDKERTMSEVVKYFPRLPSTNAWGNEVLEYTNKYWVMLNEIKITEVYTSKNARKEEVRWRQWADDWLVNRIKPNVYRTPAEALATYDHIVREGNFGSVPFAKYGGAFYMFWASKVLKIWYKLHDDVREDLYMAVNEWITAIGRKRKFMGGDKPNLADLAVYGVLRSMEDLESFYDVMENTKVKKWYLATEKQVREHGGRNLCRKPLQNYHGITEF
;
A
#
# COMPACT_ATOMS: atom_id res chain seq x y z
N MET A 1 65.80 7.03 -17.51
CA MET A 1 65.49 8.02 -18.58
C MET A 1 64.05 7.74 -19.01
N SER A 2 63.11 8.60 -18.61
CA SER A 2 62.52 9.66 -19.46
C SER A 2 61.73 9.07 -20.64
N ALA A 3 60.41 8.89 -20.63
CA ALA A 3 59.25 9.79 -20.42
C ALA A 3 58.57 10.19 -21.74
N SER A 4 57.22 10.18 -21.79
CA SER A 4 56.39 11.39 -22.02
C SER A 4 54.97 11.07 -22.56
N ARG A 5 54.05 12.01 -22.28
CA ARG A 5 52.63 12.19 -22.73
C ARG A 5 51.58 11.53 -21.81
N CYS A 6 50.96 12.19 -20.83
CA CYS A 6 50.42 13.56 -20.59
C CYS A 6 48.89 13.60 -20.67
N ASN A 7 48.26 14.20 -19.65
CA ASN A 7 46.81 14.34 -19.46
C ASN A 7 46.20 15.41 -20.39
N ILE A 8 44.87 15.36 -20.59
CA ILE A 8 43.99 16.56 -20.59
C ILE A 8 42.53 16.18 -20.33
N PHE A 9 41.79 17.11 -19.70
CA PHE A 9 40.42 16.99 -19.18
C PHE A 9 39.32 17.32 -20.20
N CYS A 10 38.14 16.68 -20.07
CA CYS A 10 36.76 17.23 -20.14
C CYS A 10 35.78 16.07 -19.87
N ARG A 11 34.85 16.03 -18.90
CA ARG A 11 34.11 17.00 -18.07
C ARG A 11 32.86 17.63 -18.71
N THR A 12 31.72 16.94 -18.59
CA THR A 12 30.31 17.42 -18.58
C THR A 12 29.43 16.20 -18.23
N GLY A 13 28.40 16.23 -17.39
CA GLY A 13 27.94 17.25 -16.44
C GLY A 13 26.70 16.75 -15.69
N TRP A 14 26.86 16.11 -14.53
CA TRP A 14 25.74 15.71 -13.66
C TRP A 14 25.52 16.76 -12.56
N TYR A 15 24.55 17.64 -12.75
CA TYR A 15 24.07 18.55 -11.70
C TYR A 15 22.86 17.95 -10.99
N VAL A 16 23.12 17.23 -9.90
CA VAL A 16 22.09 16.96 -8.88
C VAL A 16 22.21 18.04 -7.81
N LEU A 17 21.20 18.90 -7.70
CA LEU A 17 21.08 19.89 -6.63
C LEU A 17 20.86 19.18 -5.29
N ARG A 18 21.97 18.88 -4.58
CA ARG A 18 21.94 18.61 -3.14
C ARG A 18 21.62 19.91 -2.41
N VAL A 19 20.41 20.02 -1.86
CA VAL A 19 20.12 21.06 -0.86
C VAL A 19 20.71 20.58 0.48
N PRO A 20 21.63 21.33 1.11
CA PRO A 20 22.16 20.97 2.42
C PRO A 20 21.12 21.27 3.52
N VAL A 21 20.82 20.27 4.35
CA VAL A 21 20.03 20.49 5.57
C VAL A 21 20.92 21.19 6.60
N ALA A 22 20.77 22.51 6.72
CA ALA A 22 21.44 23.28 7.74
C ALA A 22 20.93 22.88 9.14
N LYS A 23 21.82 22.43 10.02
CA LYS A 23 21.51 22.25 11.44
C LYS A 23 21.42 23.64 12.10
N ILE A 24 20.21 24.10 12.38
CA ILE A 24 19.99 25.31 13.19
C ILE A 24 20.16 24.91 14.66
N SER A 25 21.35 25.15 15.20
CA SER A 25 21.58 25.13 16.65
C SER A 25 21.07 26.44 17.23
N LEU A 26 19.94 26.42 17.94
CA LEU A 26 19.40 27.60 18.61
C LEU A 26 20.13 27.85 19.95
N ALA A 27 21.33 28.42 19.88
CA ALA A 27 22.03 28.93 21.06
C ALA A 27 21.43 30.29 21.46
N VAL A 28 20.63 30.31 22.53
CA VAL A 28 20.12 31.56 23.10
C VAL A 28 21.22 32.20 23.96
N ALA A 29 21.86 33.23 23.41
CA ALA A 29 22.76 34.09 24.17
C ALA A 29 21.93 35.08 25.01
N LEU A 30 22.03 34.99 26.34
CA LEU A 30 21.55 36.03 27.25
C LEU A 30 22.74 36.85 27.76
N SER A 31 22.90 38.05 27.20
CA SER A 31 23.82 39.06 27.70
C SER A 31 23.08 40.07 28.57
N HIS A 32 23.47 40.23 29.85
CA HIS A 32 23.45 41.52 30.56
C HIS A 32 24.26 41.44 31.88
N PHE A 33 25.26 42.32 32.00
CA PHE A 33 25.95 42.74 33.23
C PHE A 33 25.19 43.97 33.86
N PRO A 34 25.53 44.49 35.05
CA PRO A 34 25.59 43.82 36.36
C PRO A 34 24.98 44.66 37.54
N SER A 35 24.97 44.08 38.74
CA SER A 35 25.03 44.69 40.10
C SER A 35 24.55 46.14 40.40
N ARG A 36 23.61 46.29 41.37
CA ARG A 36 23.84 47.02 42.66
C ARG A 36 22.68 46.97 43.70
N CYS A 37 23.09 46.81 44.96
CA CYS A 37 22.55 47.32 46.24
C CYS A 37 21.03 47.42 46.56
N SER A 38 20.62 46.58 47.53
CA SER A 38 20.05 46.94 48.86
C SER A 38 18.98 48.03 49.02
N ALA A 39 17.81 47.63 49.56
CA ALA A 39 17.09 48.40 50.59
C ALA A 39 16.35 47.47 51.59
N ARG A 40 16.40 47.81 52.89
CA ARG A 40 15.65 47.19 53.99
C ARG A 40 14.22 47.74 54.08
N THR A 41 13.29 46.96 54.61
CA THR A 41 12.23 47.42 55.53
C THR A 41 11.86 46.29 56.52
N TYR A 42 11.28 46.64 57.67
CA TYR A 42 11.12 45.77 58.85
C TYR A 42 9.65 45.41 59.14
N GLY A 43 9.47 44.27 59.84
CA GLY A 43 8.29 43.96 60.67
C GLY A 43 7.19 43.12 60.00
N THR A 44 6.37 42.34 60.73
CA THR A 44 6.50 41.76 62.09
C THR A 44 5.36 40.75 62.29
N GLY A 45 5.63 39.54 62.83
CA GLY A 45 4.62 38.50 63.09
C GLY A 45 4.05 37.83 61.82
N GLY A 46 3.55 36.60 61.86
CA GLY A 46 3.53 35.60 62.92
C GLY A 46 2.90 34.30 62.38
N THR A 47 3.28 33.15 62.94
CA THR A 47 2.67 31.81 62.70
C THR A 47 2.48 31.35 61.25
N THR A 48 3.33 30.43 60.75
CA THR A 48 2.86 29.09 60.33
C THR A 48 3.99 28.08 60.10
N PHE A 49 3.75 26.88 60.62
CA PHE A 49 4.29 25.56 60.29
C PHE A 49 5.54 25.45 59.38
N GLY A 50 6.65 24.98 59.96
CA GLY A 50 7.90 24.75 59.22
C GLY A 50 7.91 23.46 58.40
N SER A 51 8.28 23.56 57.13
CA SER A 51 8.57 22.42 56.25
C SER A 51 10.02 21.95 56.39
N LYS A 52 10.25 20.67 56.74
CA LYS A 52 11.52 19.97 56.46
C LYS A 52 11.28 18.53 55.98
N LEU A 53 11.79 18.28 54.77
CA LEU A 53 12.48 17.07 54.33
C LEU A 53 11.92 15.69 54.74
N ILE A 54 11.30 15.01 53.77
CA ILE A 54 11.23 13.55 53.65
C ILE A 54 11.60 13.28 52.18
N SER A 55 12.86 12.95 51.85
CA SER A 55 13.51 11.62 51.95
C SER A 55 12.81 10.51 51.16
N THR A 56 13.58 9.81 50.34
CA THR A 56 13.12 8.86 49.31
C THR A 56 12.79 7.47 49.86
N LEU A 57 11.67 6.88 49.45
CA LEU A 57 11.45 5.42 49.39
C LEU A 57 10.54 5.05 48.19
N PRO A 58 10.60 3.80 47.68
CA PRO A 58 10.30 3.50 46.27
C PRO A 58 8.86 3.10 45.98
N LEU A 59 8.37 3.46 44.78
CA LEU A 59 7.11 2.95 44.24
C LEU A 59 7.28 1.54 43.67
N ARG A 60 6.73 0.57 44.40
CA ARG A 60 6.55 -0.82 43.97
C ARG A 60 5.55 -0.88 42.81
N ALA A 61 5.92 -1.57 41.73
CA ALA A 61 5.06 -1.70 40.56
C ALA A 61 3.76 -2.47 40.86
N THR A 62 2.63 -1.94 40.41
CA THR A 62 1.39 -2.70 40.21
C THR A 62 0.71 -2.25 38.92
N ASN A 63 0.40 -3.22 38.06
CA ASN A 63 -0.22 -3.00 36.75
C ASN A 63 -1.65 -2.43 36.88
N ARG A 64 -1.90 -1.24 36.32
CA ARG A 64 -3.24 -0.88 35.86
C ARG A 64 -3.18 0.11 34.70
N ARG A 65 -3.73 -0.28 33.54
CA ARG A 65 -3.88 0.59 32.37
C ARG A 65 -4.78 1.77 32.72
N VAL A 66 -4.26 3.00 32.61
CA VAL A 66 -5.04 4.23 32.65
C VAL A 66 -4.73 5.01 31.37
N PHE A 67 -5.58 4.85 30.35
CA PHE A 67 -5.59 5.76 29.20
C PHE A 67 -6.26 7.07 29.64
N GLY A 68 -5.47 7.98 30.21
CA GLY A 68 -5.90 9.33 30.53
C GLY A 68 -5.97 10.18 29.25
N PHE A 69 -7.14 10.75 28.96
CA PHE A 69 -7.31 11.72 27.87
C PHE A 69 -6.51 12.99 28.16
N ALA A 70 -5.29 13.09 27.63
CA ALA A 70 -4.45 14.29 27.70
C ALA A 70 -4.87 15.38 26.68
N PHE A 71 -6.17 15.66 26.58
CA PHE A 71 -6.61 16.96 26.11
C PHE A 71 -6.48 17.94 27.28
N LEU A 72 -5.65 18.98 27.15
CA LEU A 72 -5.99 20.33 27.65
C LEU A 72 -5.00 21.45 27.25
N PHE A 73 -3.69 21.20 27.07
CA PHE A 73 -2.71 22.29 26.82
C PHE A 73 -1.73 22.10 25.64
N GLY A 74 -2.04 21.20 24.69
CA GLY A 74 -1.19 20.96 23.50
C GLY A 74 -1.98 20.61 22.24
N GLY A 75 -3.19 21.16 22.08
CA GLY A 75 -4.26 20.62 21.21
C GLY A 75 -3.90 20.30 19.74
N GLY A 76 -2.95 21.02 19.13
CA GLY A 76 -2.46 20.69 17.79
C GLY A 76 -1.41 19.57 17.79
N VAL A 77 -0.31 19.75 18.54
CA VAL A 77 0.84 18.84 18.51
C VAL A 77 0.57 17.52 19.22
N GLY A 78 -0.16 17.52 20.33
CA GLY A 78 -0.54 16.31 21.07
C GLY A 78 -1.52 15.45 20.27
N LEU A 79 -2.53 16.07 19.65
CA LEU A 79 -3.45 15.37 18.74
C LEU A 79 -2.69 14.86 17.51
N TYR A 80 -1.81 15.66 16.92
CA TYR A 80 -0.96 15.23 15.80
C TYR A 80 -0.03 14.06 16.16
N GLN A 81 0.58 14.05 17.34
CA GLN A 81 1.43 12.95 17.80
C GLN A 81 0.62 11.69 18.14
N THR A 82 -0.56 11.85 18.75
CA THR A 82 -1.47 10.74 19.04
C THR A 82 -2.05 10.13 17.76
N ILE A 83 -2.48 10.97 16.80
CA ILE A 83 -2.88 10.53 15.46
C ILE A 83 -1.69 9.90 14.72
N LYS A 84 -0.48 10.47 14.81
CA LYS A 84 0.74 9.88 14.21
C LYS A 84 1.03 8.48 14.77
N PHE A 85 0.95 8.31 16.09
CA PHE A 85 1.19 7.03 16.75
C PHE A 85 0.06 6.04 16.44
N SER A 86 -1.20 6.47 16.49
CA SER A 86 -2.39 5.69 16.07
C SER A 86 -2.34 5.30 14.59
N PHE A 87 -1.77 6.12 13.69
CA PHE A 87 -1.52 5.74 12.31
C PHE A 87 -0.39 4.73 12.18
N GLN A 88 0.73 4.95 12.87
CA GLN A 88 1.81 3.98 12.90
C GLN A 88 1.31 2.63 13.42
N GLN A 89 0.42 2.64 14.41
CA GLN A 89 -0.31 1.48 14.92
C GLN A 89 -1.34 0.92 13.93
N HIS A 90 -2.26 1.68 13.33
CA HIS A 90 -3.18 1.14 12.30
C HIS A 90 -2.47 0.63 11.03
N PHE A 91 -1.20 0.97 10.81
CA PHE A 91 -0.35 0.36 9.79
C PHE A 91 0.61 -0.73 10.32
N ALA A 92 0.70 -0.97 11.64
CA ALA A 92 1.65 -1.89 12.28
C ALA A 92 1.16 -2.71 13.51
N GLU A 93 -0.11 -2.62 13.94
CA GLU A 93 -0.70 -3.44 15.02
C GLU A 93 -1.10 -4.83 14.51
N ASP A 94 -0.09 -5.59 14.09
CA ASP A 94 -0.10 -7.03 14.09
C ASP A 94 0.76 -7.44 15.32
N GLU A 95 0.17 -7.91 16.43
CA GLU A 95 0.71 -8.88 17.41
C GLU A 95 0.07 -8.78 18.83
N LEU A 96 -0.72 -9.79 19.22
CA LEU A 96 -0.80 -10.42 20.56
C LEU A 96 -1.77 -11.65 20.46
N PRO A 97 -1.75 -12.65 21.37
CA PRO A 97 -1.88 -14.04 20.91
C PRO A 97 -3.11 -14.83 21.43
N ASN A 98 -3.47 -15.85 20.64
CA ASN A 98 -4.06 -17.15 21.01
C ASN A 98 -5.44 -17.23 21.70
N LEU A 99 -6.35 -17.99 21.09
CA LEU A 99 -7.09 -19.16 21.64
C LEU A 99 -7.93 -19.82 20.50
N PRO A 100 -8.33 -21.11 20.59
CA PRO A 100 -8.49 -21.95 19.39
C PRO A 100 -9.92 -22.24 18.87
N ASN A 101 -9.97 -22.54 17.57
CA ASN A 101 -10.85 -23.48 16.83
C ASN A 101 -12.39 -23.35 16.85
N ARG A 102 -12.96 -23.24 15.62
CA ARG A 102 -13.92 -24.25 15.13
C ARG A 102 -13.95 -24.35 13.59
N GLN A 103 -14.01 -25.58 13.07
CA GLN A 103 -14.20 -25.87 11.64
C GLN A 103 -15.66 -25.67 11.21
N TYR A 104 -15.88 -25.26 9.96
CA TYR A 104 -17.15 -25.56 9.26
C TYR A 104 -16.95 -25.83 7.75
N ARG A 105 -17.96 -26.44 7.11
CA ARG A 105 -17.86 -27.26 5.90
C ARG A 105 -18.40 -26.57 4.63
N ILE A 106 -17.85 -26.97 3.48
CA ILE A 106 -18.05 -26.44 2.12
C ILE A 106 -19.24 -27.10 1.40
N PRO A 107 -19.97 -26.39 0.50
CA PRO A 107 -20.65 -26.94 -0.67
C PRO A 107 -19.84 -26.72 -1.97
N THR A 108 -19.83 -27.70 -2.87
CA THR A 108 -19.04 -27.75 -4.12
C THR A 108 -19.87 -27.54 -5.40
N ASN A 109 -19.18 -27.55 -6.56
CA ASN A 109 -19.65 -27.57 -7.97
C ASN A 109 -19.83 -26.17 -8.59
N GLN A 110 -19.50 -25.85 -9.85
CA GLN A 110 -18.77 -26.48 -10.99
C GLN A 110 -18.38 -25.32 -11.97
N GLY A 111 -17.45 -25.40 -12.95
CA GLY A 111 -16.46 -26.42 -13.31
C GLY A 111 -16.07 -26.34 -14.82
N SER A 112 -14.93 -25.72 -15.20
CA SER A 112 -14.45 -25.68 -16.60
C SER A 112 -12.93 -25.40 -16.75
N ASP A 113 -12.35 -25.86 -17.87
CA ASP A 113 -10.92 -26.16 -18.04
C ASP A 113 -9.94 -24.96 -18.14
N LEU A 114 -9.02 -24.91 -17.18
CA LEU A 114 -7.71 -24.26 -17.22
C LEU A 114 -6.70 -25.28 -16.67
N THR A 115 -5.79 -25.84 -17.46
CA THR A 115 -4.83 -26.86 -16.93
C THR A 115 -3.84 -26.38 -15.84
N PHE A 116 -3.89 -25.10 -15.44
CA PHE A 116 -3.23 -24.56 -14.25
C PHE A 116 -4.19 -24.28 -13.08
N ALA A 117 -5.50 -24.21 -13.31
CA ALA A 117 -6.54 -23.87 -12.32
C ALA A 117 -7.67 -24.91 -12.20
N THR A 118 -7.63 -26.03 -12.94
CA THR A 118 -8.48 -27.21 -12.70
C THR A 118 -8.12 -27.90 -11.39
N ASP A 119 -6.83 -27.90 -11.07
CA ASP A 119 -6.24 -28.61 -9.94
C ASP A 119 -5.89 -27.66 -8.77
N LEU A 120 -6.04 -26.34 -8.97
CA LEU A 120 -5.74 -25.30 -7.99
C LEU A 120 -7.00 -24.55 -7.57
N THR A 121 -7.32 -24.58 -6.28
CA THR A 121 -8.33 -23.70 -5.67
C THR A 121 -7.66 -22.43 -5.18
N PHE A 122 -8.24 -21.28 -5.53
CA PHE A 122 -7.76 -19.96 -5.10
C PHE A 122 -8.74 -19.36 -4.08
N THR A 123 -8.26 -18.97 -2.90
CA THR A 123 -9.06 -18.30 -1.86
C THR A 123 -8.43 -16.96 -1.48
N LEU A 124 -9.10 -15.87 -1.86
CA LEU A 124 -8.66 -14.49 -1.64
C LEU A 124 -9.29 -13.92 -0.36
N TYR A 125 -8.49 -13.69 0.66
CA TYR A 125 -8.85 -12.94 1.86
C TYR A 125 -8.62 -11.44 1.57
N GLN A 126 -9.66 -10.62 1.70
CA GLN A 126 -9.63 -9.22 1.29
C GLN A 126 -10.51 -8.30 2.12
N TYR A 127 -10.32 -6.99 1.89
CA TYR A 127 -11.38 -5.98 2.02
C TYR A 127 -11.81 -5.55 0.62
N LYS A 128 -13.09 -5.62 0.28
CA LYS A 128 -13.64 -5.35 -1.07
C LYS A 128 -13.24 -3.96 -1.58
N THR A 129 -13.31 -2.97 -0.70
CA THR A 129 -13.03 -1.54 -0.96
C THR A 129 -11.54 -1.18 -0.90
N CYS A 130 -10.65 -2.13 -0.60
CA CYS A 130 -9.21 -1.84 -0.51
C CYS A 130 -8.54 -1.85 -1.91
N PRO A 131 -7.74 -0.81 -2.27
CA PRO A 131 -7.05 -0.77 -3.56
C PRO A 131 -6.12 -1.96 -3.78
N TYR A 132 -5.39 -2.38 -2.74
CA TYR A 132 -4.48 -3.53 -2.82
C TYR A 132 -5.22 -4.84 -3.14
N CYS A 133 -6.43 -5.01 -2.61
CA CYS A 133 -7.28 -6.16 -2.89
C CYS A 133 -7.91 -6.06 -4.28
N SER A 134 -8.40 -4.88 -4.66
CA SER A 134 -8.96 -4.61 -5.99
C SER A 134 -7.95 -4.85 -7.13
N LYS A 135 -6.64 -4.58 -6.92
CA LYS A 135 -5.57 -5.01 -7.85
C LYS A 135 -5.51 -6.53 -8.04
N VAL A 136 -5.53 -7.30 -6.94
CA VAL A 136 -5.46 -8.77 -7.01
C VAL A 136 -6.70 -9.31 -7.71
N ARG A 137 -7.88 -8.81 -7.36
CA ARG A 137 -9.12 -9.09 -8.11
C ARG A 137 -8.94 -8.77 -9.58
N ALA A 138 -8.51 -7.56 -9.96
CA ALA A 138 -8.37 -7.15 -11.36
C ALA A 138 -7.43 -8.07 -12.16
N PHE A 139 -6.38 -8.57 -11.53
CA PHE A 139 -5.51 -9.60 -12.10
C PHE A 139 -6.23 -10.94 -12.29
N LEU A 140 -6.85 -11.50 -11.24
CA LEU A 140 -7.56 -12.79 -11.29
C LEU A 140 -8.72 -12.74 -12.29
N ASP A 141 -9.52 -11.67 -12.24
CA ASP A 141 -10.60 -11.31 -13.16
C ASP A 141 -10.08 -11.29 -14.61
N TYR A 142 -9.02 -10.53 -14.93
CA TYR A 142 -8.50 -10.40 -16.30
C TYR A 142 -7.98 -11.70 -16.91
N TYR A 143 -7.36 -12.56 -16.11
CA TYR A 143 -6.93 -13.89 -16.56
C TYR A 143 -8.05 -14.93 -16.51
N GLY A 144 -9.21 -14.58 -15.96
CA GLY A 144 -10.36 -15.47 -15.82
C GLY A 144 -10.07 -16.69 -14.94
N LEU A 145 -9.29 -16.49 -13.87
CA LEU A 145 -9.00 -17.50 -12.86
C LEU A 145 -10.19 -17.57 -11.89
N PRO A 146 -10.75 -18.76 -11.60
CA PRO A 146 -11.80 -18.89 -10.60
C PRO A 146 -11.23 -18.75 -9.18
N TYR A 147 -11.81 -17.89 -8.35
CA TYR A 147 -11.40 -17.72 -6.95
C TYR A 147 -12.59 -17.53 -6.02
N LYS A 148 -12.44 -18.01 -4.78
CA LYS A 148 -13.34 -17.71 -3.67
C LYS A 148 -12.89 -16.42 -3.00
N VAL A 149 -13.83 -15.65 -2.48
CA VAL A 149 -13.57 -14.43 -1.70
C VAL A 149 -13.97 -14.69 -0.25
N VAL A 150 -13.07 -14.35 0.68
CA VAL A 150 -13.36 -14.26 2.11
C VAL A 150 -13.20 -12.80 2.51
N GLU A 151 -14.33 -12.17 2.85
CA GLU A 151 -14.35 -10.78 3.29
C GLU A 151 -13.96 -10.71 4.77
N VAL A 152 -12.77 -10.18 5.03
CA VAL A 152 -12.19 -10.11 6.37
C VAL A 152 -12.85 -8.99 7.16
N ASN A 153 -13.14 -9.23 8.45
CA ASN A 153 -13.68 -8.22 9.35
C ASN A 153 -12.58 -7.19 9.70
N PRO A 154 -12.71 -5.90 9.33
CA PRO A 154 -11.61 -4.92 9.48
C PRO A 154 -11.36 -4.44 10.92
N VAL A 155 -12.12 -4.93 11.90
CA VAL A 155 -11.97 -4.61 13.33
C VAL A 155 -11.41 -5.81 14.10
N MET A 156 -11.89 -7.01 13.80
CA MET A 156 -11.57 -8.24 14.54
C MET A 156 -10.54 -9.13 13.85
N HIS A 157 -10.28 -8.92 12.55
CA HIS A 157 -9.37 -9.68 11.67
C HIS A 157 -9.57 -11.21 11.76
N THR A 158 -10.76 -11.67 12.14
CA THR A 158 -11.05 -13.06 12.57
C THR A 158 -10.71 -14.11 11.53
N GLU A 159 -10.91 -13.78 10.27
CA GLU A 159 -10.78 -14.66 9.12
C GLU A 159 -9.32 -14.89 8.72
N ILE A 160 -8.37 -14.08 9.22
CA ILE A 160 -6.93 -14.18 8.92
C ILE A 160 -6.06 -14.49 10.14
N LYS A 161 -6.63 -14.74 11.33
CA LYS A 161 -5.88 -15.04 12.57
C LYS A 161 -4.96 -16.27 12.49
N TRP A 162 -5.20 -17.17 11.54
CA TRP A 162 -4.33 -18.31 11.26
C TRP A 162 -3.00 -17.92 10.60
N SER A 163 -2.93 -16.74 9.96
CA SER A 163 -1.74 -16.20 9.28
C SER A 163 -0.85 -15.43 10.27
N SER A 164 -0.27 -16.13 11.25
CA SER A 164 0.42 -15.51 12.40
C SER A 164 1.49 -14.47 12.03
N GLU A 165 2.22 -14.66 10.93
CA GLU A 165 3.29 -13.76 10.49
C GLU A 165 2.84 -12.57 9.63
N TYR A 166 1.54 -12.50 9.28
CA TYR A 166 1.00 -11.50 8.35
C TYR A 166 -0.52 -11.31 8.57
N GLN A 167 -0.95 -10.31 9.34
CA GLN A 167 -2.38 -10.01 9.58
C GLN A 167 -2.89 -8.88 8.66
N LYS A 168 -2.39 -8.83 7.42
CA LYS A 168 -2.74 -7.80 6.43
C LYS A 168 -3.40 -8.41 5.20
N VAL A 169 -4.23 -7.65 4.51
CA VAL A 169 -4.89 -8.07 3.26
C VAL A 169 -4.33 -7.33 2.04
N PRO A 170 -4.35 -7.92 0.83
CA PRO A 170 -4.86 -9.26 0.52
C PRO A 170 -3.89 -10.40 0.89
N ILE A 171 -4.48 -11.55 1.20
CA ILE A 171 -3.81 -12.87 1.25
C ILE A 171 -4.48 -13.76 0.22
N LEU A 172 -3.70 -14.41 -0.65
CA LEU A 172 -4.21 -15.42 -1.58
C LEU A 172 -3.69 -16.79 -1.18
N MET A 173 -4.59 -17.68 -0.78
CA MET A 173 -4.29 -19.10 -0.61
C MET A 173 -4.41 -19.81 -1.95
N VAL A 174 -3.40 -20.61 -2.27
CA VAL A 174 -3.33 -21.48 -3.45
C VAL A 174 -3.30 -22.92 -2.94
N GLU A 175 -4.40 -23.65 -3.14
CA GLU A 175 -4.58 -25.02 -2.66
C GLU A 175 -4.52 -25.99 -3.85
N GLY A 176 -3.54 -26.89 -3.86
CA GLY A 176 -3.40 -27.96 -4.84
C GLY A 176 -2.78 -29.20 -4.22
N LYS A 177 -1.71 -29.74 -4.83
CA LYS A 177 -0.85 -30.77 -4.19
C LYS A 177 -0.18 -30.25 -2.91
N GLU A 178 0.07 -28.95 -2.85
CA GLU A 178 0.59 -28.23 -1.71
C GLU A 178 -0.33 -27.03 -1.44
N ILE A 179 -0.35 -26.55 -0.20
CA ILE A 179 -1.09 -25.35 0.20
C ILE A 179 -0.07 -24.22 0.38
N VAL A 180 -0.19 -23.17 -0.44
CA VAL A 180 0.75 -22.05 -0.45
C VAL A 180 0.04 -20.74 -0.14
N GLN A 181 0.55 -20.02 0.85
CA GLN A 181 0.09 -18.69 1.20
C GLN A 181 0.89 -17.62 0.44
N LEU A 182 0.20 -16.80 -0.35
CA LEU A 182 0.76 -15.63 -1.00
C LEU A 182 0.30 -14.35 -0.27
N ASN A 183 1.28 -13.59 0.22
CA ASN A 183 1.09 -12.33 0.94
C ASN A 183 1.54 -11.15 0.07
N ASN A 184 1.05 -9.95 0.36
CA ASN A 184 1.27 -8.71 -0.40
C ASN A 184 0.70 -8.73 -1.84
N SER A 185 -0.20 -7.79 -2.14
CA SER A 185 -0.88 -7.68 -3.44
C SER A 185 0.03 -7.72 -4.68
N SER A 186 1.20 -7.10 -4.63
CA SER A 186 2.12 -7.06 -5.78
C SER A 186 2.93 -8.33 -5.92
N VAL A 187 3.29 -8.98 -4.80
CA VAL A 187 3.92 -10.32 -4.79
C VAL A 187 2.94 -11.39 -5.29
N ILE A 188 1.68 -11.39 -4.80
CA ILE A 188 0.61 -12.28 -5.28
C ILE A 188 0.54 -12.23 -6.81
N ILE A 189 0.43 -11.02 -7.39
CA ILE A 189 0.35 -10.80 -8.83
C ILE A 189 1.62 -11.30 -9.56
N SER A 190 2.81 -11.01 -9.01
CA SER A 190 4.09 -11.40 -9.63
C SER A 190 4.31 -12.92 -9.60
N ALA A 191 4.06 -13.57 -8.47
CA ALA A 191 4.21 -15.01 -8.29
C ALA A 191 3.22 -15.80 -9.14
N MET A 192 1.95 -15.39 -9.13
CA MET A 192 0.92 -15.97 -10.00
C MET A 192 1.29 -15.81 -11.48
N LYS A 193 1.68 -14.61 -11.91
CA LYS A 193 2.06 -14.37 -13.31
C LYS A 193 3.29 -15.19 -13.72
N THR A 194 4.26 -15.38 -12.82
CA THR A 194 5.40 -16.30 -13.06
C THR A 194 4.90 -17.72 -13.32
N CYS A 195 4.12 -18.31 -12.42
CA CYS A 195 3.68 -19.72 -12.57
C CYS A 195 2.81 -19.94 -13.82
N MET A 196 2.02 -18.94 -14.21
CA MET A 196 1.18 -19.00 -15.41
C MET A 196 1.98 -18.99 -16.73
N ILE A 197 3.22 -18.48 -16.72
CA ILE A 197 4.13 -18.49 -17.87
C ILE A 197 5.09 -19.68 -17.76
N ASP A 198 5.75 -19.79 -16.61
CA ASP A 198 6.73 -20.83 -16.29
C ASP A 198 6.06 -22.02 -15.59
N LYS A 199 5.34 -22.82 -16.38
CA LYS A 199 4.59 -24.01 -15.92
C LYS A 199 5.46 -25.14 -15.37
N GLU A 200 6.78 -25.05 -15.49
CA GLU A 200 7.74 -26.03 -14.95
C GLU A 200 7.96 -25.83 -13.44
N ARG A 201 7.65 -24.63 -12.90
CA ARG A 201 7.89 -24.28 -11.50
C ARG A 201 6.62 -24.37 -10.66
N THR A 202 6.76 -24.90 -9.46
CA THR A 202 5.70 -24.90 -8.46
C THR A 202 5.54 -23.51 -7.81
N MET A 203 4.35 -23.23 -7.27
CA MET A 203 4.12 -21.98 -6.52
C MET A 203 5.08 -21.86 -5.32
N SER A 204 5.33 -22.97 -4.62
CA SER A 204 6.24 -23.07 -3.47
C SER A 204 7.68 -22.71 -3.79
N GLU A 205 8.17 -23.01 -5.00
CA GLU A 205 9.47 -22.56 -5.48
C GLU A 205 9.46 -21.07 -5.83
N VAL A 206 8.38 -20.60 -6.48
CA VAL A 206 8.28 -19.23 -6.96
C VAL A 206 8.18 -18.21 -5.81
N VAL A 207 7.53 -18.57 -4.69
CA VAL A 207 7.47 -17.73 -3.48
C VAL A 207 8.86 -17.41 -2.92
N LYS A 208 9.83 -18.33 -3.04
CA LYS A 208 11.20 -18.16 -2.51
C LYS A 208 11.96 -17.01 -3.16
N TYR A 209 11.54 -16.54 -4.35
CA TYR A 209 12.13 -15.37 -5.02
C TYR A 209 11.67 -14.01 -4.46
N PHE A 210 10.71 -14.01 -3.53
CA PHE A 210 10.16 -12.80 -2.89
C PHE A 210 10.39 -12.83 -1.36
N PRO A 211 11.65 -12.86 -0.87
CA PRO A 211 11.91 -12.83 0.56
C PRO A 211 11.57 -11.47 1.18
N ARG A 212 11.06 -11.51 2.42
CA ARG A 212 10.89 -10.35 3.31
C ARG A 212 12.27 -9.99 3.87
N LEU A 213 12.79 -8.82 3.53
CA LEU A 213 14.05 -8.30 4.09
C LEU A 213 13.80 -6.95 4.80
N PRO A 214 14.62 -6.56 5.79
CA PRO A 214 14.57 -5.22 6.37
C PRO A 214 14.78 -4.14 5.30
N SER A 215 13.93 -3.12 5.34
CA SER A 215 13.91 -1.96 4.43
C SER A 215 13.59 -0.72 5.27
N THR A 216 14.21 0.42 4.94
CA THR A 216 13.87 1.70 5.59
C THR A 216 12.73 2.36 4.82
N ASN A 217 11.60 2.58 5.49
CA ASN A 217 10.46 3.23 4.85
C ASN A 217 10.70 4.75 4.64
N ALA A 218 9.80 5.41 3.90
CA ALA A 218 9.89 6.85 3.60
C ALA A 218 9.89 7.78 4.84
N TRP A 219 9.60 7.24 6.04
CA TRP A 219 9.57 7.95 7.31
C TRP A 219 10.78 7.65 8.20
N GLY A 220 11.72 6.82 7.75
CA GLY A 220 12.93 6.46 8.48
C GLY A 220 12.81 5.26 9.44
N ASN A 221 11.66 4.58 9.49
CA ASN A 221 11.50 3.37 10.30
C ASN A 221 11.95 2.13 9.52
N GLU A 222 12.56 1.17 10.21
CA GLU A 222 12.79 -0.17 9.66
C GLU A 222 11.48 -0.95 9.57
N VAL A 223 11.23 -1.57 8.41
CA VAL A 223 10.06 -2.42 8.14
C VAL A 223 10.50 -3.64 7.32
N LEU A 224 9.87 -4.79 7.52
CA LEU A 224 10.09 -5.95 6.65
C LEU A 224 9.32 -5.78 5.34
N GLU A 225 10.06 -5.68 4.23
CA GLU A 225 9.51 -5.48 2.90
C GLU A 225 9.83 -6.65 1.97
N TYR A 226 8.85 -7.00 1.13
CA TYR A 226 9.03 -8.01 0.09
C TYR A 226 9.93 -7.48 -1.02
N THR A 227 11.15 -8.01 -1.09
CA THR A 227 12.04 -7.73 -2.21
C THR A 227 11.50 -8.31 -3.51
N ASN A 228 11.91 -7.70 -4.62
CA ASN A 228 11.50 -8.08 -5.97
C ASN A 228 9.98 -8.06 -6.25
N LYS A 229 9.13 -7.54 -5.36
CA LYS A 229 7.64 -7.61 -5.43
C LYS A 229 7.01 -7.22 -6.78
N TYR A 230 7.67 -6.39 -7.60
CA TYR A 230 7.19 -5.96 -8.92
C TYR A 230 7.76 -6.77 -10.11
N TRP A 231 8.69 -7.69 -9.89
CA TRP A 231 9.33 -8.48 -10.95
C TRP A 231 8.65 -9.83 -11.14
N VAL A 232 8.22 -10.11 -12.38
CA VAL A 232 7.87 -11.47 -12.80
C VAL A 232 9.17 -12.24 -13.02
N MET A 233 9.38 -13.32 -12.27
CA MET A 233 10.57 -14.17 -12.29
C MET A 233 10.51 -15.12 -13.48
N LEU A 234 11.38 -14.93 -14.47
CA LEU A 234 11.39 -15.65 -15.75
C LEU A 234 12.84 -15.79 -16.25
N ASN A 235 13.12 -16.82 -17.06
CA ASN A 235 14.37 -16.94 -17.81
C ASN A 235 14.40 -16.01 -19.04
N GLU A 236 15.56 -15.84 -19.66
CA GLU A 236 15.73 -14.87 -20.77
C GLU A 236 14.85 -15.15 -22.00
N ILE A 237 14.59 -16.43 -22.28
CA ILE A 237 13.71 -16.89 -23.36
C ILE A 237 12.26 -16.42 -23.08
N LYS A 238 11.70 -16.83 -21.93
CA LYS A 238 10.34 -16.45 -21.51
C LYS A 238 10.18 -14.93 -21.32
N ILE A 239 11.25 -14.20 -20.96
CA ILE A 239 11.25 -12.72 -20.94
C ILE A 239 11.03 -12.16 -22.36
N THR A 240 11.72 -12.70 -23.36
CA THR A 240 11.66 -12.22 -24.75
C THR A 240 10.33 -12.56 -25.43
N GLU A 241 9.72 -13.69 -25.06
CA GLU A 241 8.36 -14.06 -25.49
C GLU A 241 7.27 -13.14 -24.91
N VAL A 242 7.40 -12.75 -23.63
CA VAL A 242 6.37 -12.00 -22.90
C VAL A 242 6.51 -10.49 -23.05
N TYR A 243 7.74 -9.98 -23.14
CA TYR A 243 8.02 -8.55 -23.22
C TYR A 243 8.69 -8.20 -24.54
N THR A 244 8.00 -7.41 -25.37
CA THR A 244 8.48 -6.94 -26.69
C THR A 244 9.80 -6.17 -26.65
N SER A 245 10.22 -5.66 -25.48
CA SER A 245 11.55 -5.09 -25.29
C SER A 245 12.01 -5.18 -23.83
N LYS A 246 13.33 -5.12 -23.61
CA LYS A 246 13.93 -5.01 -22.27
C LYS A 246 13.44 -3.77 -21.49
N ASN A 247 13.02 -2.72 -22.20
CA ASN A 247 12.46 -1.51 -21.59
C ASN A 247 10.99 -1.68 -21.16
N ALA A 248 10.18 -2.44 -21.91
CA ALA A 248 8.77 -2.70 -21.54
C ALA A 248 8.64 -3.38 -20.16
N ARG A 249 9.54 -4.32 -19.84
CA ARG A 249 9.58 -4.95 -18.50
C ARG A 249 9.93 -3.95 -17.39
N LYS A 250 10.90 -3.06 -17.62
CA LYS A 250 11.28 -1.99 -16.67
C LYS A 250 10.18 -0.94 -16.51
N GLU A 251 9.47 -0.62 -17.59
CA GLU A 251 8.32 0.29 -17.59
C GLU A 251 7.16 -0.30 -16.78
N GLU A 252 6.82 -1.58 -16.99
CA GLU A 252 5.81 -2.28 -16.19
C GLU A 252 6.18 -2.25 -14.69
N VAL A 253 7.42 -2.60 -14.33
CA VAL A 253 7.92 -2.55 -12.94
C VAL A 253 7.77 -1.15 -12.35
N ARG A 254 8.20 -0.10 -13.07
CA ARG A 254 8.09 1.30 -12.64
C ARG A 254 6.65 1.70 -12.36
N TRP A 255 5.72 1.37 -13.26
CA TRP A 255 4.32 1.80 -13.12
C TRP A 255 3.54 1.00 -12.09
N ARG A 256 3.86 -0.29 -11.89
CA ARG A 256 3.36 -1.06 -10.75
C ARG A 256 3.81 -0.46 -9.42
N GLN A 257 5.06 0.01 -9.34
CA GLN A 257 5.56 0.72 -8.17
C GLN A 257 4.86 2.06 -7.96
N TRP A 258 4.74 2.87 -9.00
CA TRP A 258 4.04 4.15 -8.95
C TRP A 258 2.57 4.00 -8.51
N ALA A 259 1.87 2.93 -8.92
CA ALA A 259 0.50 2.67 -8.49
C ALA A 259 0.40 2.50 -6.95
N ASP A 260 1.32 1.76 -6.35
CA ASP A 260 1.34 1.46 -4.91
C ASP A 260 1.90 2.60 -4.06
N ASP A 261 3.00 3.22 -4.50
CA ASP A 261 3.77 4.20 -3.73
C ASP A 261 3.28 5.64 -3.95
N TRP A 262 2.69 5.94 -5.12
CA TRP A 262 2.21 7.29 -5.47
C TRP A 262 0.69 7.39 -5.53
N LEU A 263 0.02 6.62 -6.40
CA LEU A 263 -1.41 6.78 -6.69
C LEU A 263 -2.30 6.46 -5.48
N VAL A 264 -2.11 5.31 -4.82
CA VAL A 264 -2.86 4.94 -3.60
C VAL A 264 -2.77 6.03 -2.51
N ASN A 265 -1.62 6.70 -2.41
CA ASN A 265 -1.41 7.74 -1.41
C ASN A 265 -2.10 9.08 -1.77
N ARG A 266 -2.49 9.30 -3.03
CA ARG A 266 -3.39 10.41 -3.44
C ARG A 266 -4.86 10.07 -3.24
N ILE A 267 -5.24 8.79 -3.36
CA ILE A 267 -6.63 8.35 -3.17
C ILE A 267 -7.11 8.56 -1.74
N LYS A 268 -6.32 8.15 -0.73
CA LYS A 268 -6.76 8.21 0.68
C LYS A 268 -7.17 9.64 1.13
N PRO A 269 -6.41 10.72 0.86
CA PRO A 269 -6.86 12.07 1.23
C PRO A 269 -8.05 12.58 0.42
N ASN A 270 -8.28 12.02 -0.77
CA ASN A 270 -9.36 12.43 -1.67
C ASN A 270 -10.74 11.90 -1.27
N VAL A 271 -10.85 10.62 -0.92
CA VAL A 271 -12.13 9.99 -0.54
C VAL A 271 -12.64 10.44 0.84
N TYR A 272 -11.79 11.10 1.64
CA TYR A 272 -12.10 11.65 2.96
C TYR A 272 -11.88 13.18 3.02
N ARG A 273 -12.02 13.88 1.89
CA ARG A 273 -11.70 15.31 1.75
C ARG A 273 -12.64 16.21 2.55
N THR A 274 -13.95 15.97 2.49
CA THR A 274 -14.99 16.69 3.25
C THR A 274 -15.68 15.74 4.25
N PRO A 275 -16.41 16.25 5.26
CA PRO A 275 -17.17 15.39 6.17
C PRO A 275 -18.26 14.57 5.45
N ALA A 276 -18.87 15.11 4.39
CA ALA A 276 -19.85 14.43 3.57
C ALA A 276 -19.21 13.28 2.76
N GLU A 277 -18.12 13.55 2.02
CA GLU A 277 -17.35 12.51 1.33
C GLU A 277 -16.84 11.44 2.30
N ALA A 278 -16.38 11.83 3.49
CA ALA A 278 -15.88 10.87 4.48
C ALA A 278 -16.98 9.96 5.02
N LEU A 279 -18.19 10.48 5.24
CA LEU A 279 -19.35 9.69 5.67
C LEU A 279 -19.84 8.77 4.54
N ALA A 280 -19.87 9.25 3.29
CA ALA A 280 -20.25 8.44 2.13
C ALA A 280 -19.25 7.30 1.87
N THR A 281 -17.95 7.59 1.92
CA THR A 281 -16.89 6.58 1.79
C THR A 281 -16.95 5.53 2.90
N TYR A 282 -17.14 5.95 4.16
CA TYR A 282 -17.22 4.97 5.25
C TYR A 282 -18.54 4.19 5.25
N ASP A 283 -19.65 4.78 4.79
CA ASP A 283 -20.90 4.05 4.53
C ASP A 283 -20.71 2.96 3.46
N HIS A 284 -20.08 3.30 2.34
CA HIS A 284 -19.73 2.34 1.29
C HIS A 284 -18.82 1.22 1.85
N ILE A 285 -17.82 1.55 2.68
CA ILE A 285 -16.95 0.57 3.35
C ILE A 285 -17.73 -0.37 4.28
N VAL A 286 -18.64 0.15 5.11
CA VAL A 286 -19.45 -0.66 6.04
C VAL A 286 -20.48 -1.52 5.31
N ARG A 287 -21.05 -1.01 4.21
CA ARG A 287 -22.03 -1.72 3.36
C ARG A 287 -21.40 -2.84 2.55
N GLU A 288 -20.16 -2.66 2.07
CA GLU A 288 -19.46 -3.60 1.19
C GLU A 288 -18.52 -4.57 1.92
N GLY A 289 -18.19 -4.29 3.18
CA GLY A 289 -17.28 -5.08 4.01
C GLY A 289 -17.96 -5.84 5.15
N ASN A 290 -17.20 -6.72 5.81
CA ASN A 290 -17.69 -7.56 6.91
C ASN A 290 -17.60 -6.83 8.28
N PHE A 291 -18.44 -5.82 8.52
CA PHE A 291 -18.40 -5.02 9.75
C PHE A 291 -19.38 -5.46 10.85
N GLY A 292 -20.35 -6.32 10.54
CA GLY A 292 -21.48 -6.61 11.44
C GLY A 292 -22.40 -5.40 11.67
N SER A 293 -23.37 -5.52 12.57
CA SER A 293 -24.39 -4.48 12.83
C SER A 293 -23.91 -3.38 13.78
N VAL A 294 -22.81 -2.68 13.44
CA VAL A 294 -22.18 -1.67 14.31
C VAL A 294 -22.33 -0.25 13.72
N PRO A 295 -23.39 0.51 14.06
CA PRO A 295 -23.55 1.89 13.55
C PRO A 295 -22.42 2.83 13.99
N PHE A 296 -21.78 2.54 15.13
CA PHE A 296 -20.59 3.28 15.59
C PHE A 296 -19.41 3.21 14.62
N ALA A 297 -19.25 2.10 13.89
CA ALA A 297 -18.18 1.96 12.89
C ALA A 297 -18.32 3.01 11.78
N LYS A 298 -19.55 3.20 11.25
CA LYS A 298 -19.83 4.21 10.22
C LYS A 298 -19.46 5.63 10.67
N TYR A 299 -20.03 6.10 11.77
CA TYR A 299 -19.86 7.49 12.20
C TYR A 299 -18.50 7.78 12.84
N GLY A 300 -18.03 6.89 13.73
CA GLY A 300 -16.72 7.02 14.37
C GLY A 300 -15.58 6.84 13.38
N GLY A 301 -15.71 5.88 12.46
CA GLY A 301 -14.77 5.65 11.37
C GLY A 301 -14.70 6.81 10.38
N ALA A 302 -15.84 7.34 9.92
CA ALA A 302 -15.86 8.54 9.07
C ALA A 302 -15.21 9.75 9.73
N PHE A 303 -15.49 10.00 11.01
CA PHE A 303 -14.88 11.09 11.78
C PHE A 303 -13.36 10.93 11.91
N TYR A 304 -12.89 9.74 12.29
CA TYR A 304 -11.46 9.43 12.35
C TYR A 304 -10.80 9.62 10.97
N MET A 305 -11.38 9.04 9.92
CA MET A 305 -10.81 9.06 8.57
C MET A 305 -10.79 10.48 7.97
N PHE A 306 -11.73 11.36 8.31
CA PHE A 306 -11.70 12.78 7.94
C PHE A 306 -10.50 13.52 8.56
N TRP A 307 -10.22 13.36 9.86
CA TRP A 307 -9.06 13.99 10.49
C TRP A 307 -7.74 13.38 10.03
N ALA A 308 -7.72 12.06 9.89
CA ALA A 308 -6.65 11.28 9.27
C ALA A 308 -6.29 11.83 7.87
N SER A 309 -7.29 12.15 7.02
CA SER A 309 -7.07 12.68 5.66
C SER A 309 -6.28 13.99 5.66
N LYS A 310 -6.54 14.88 6.63
CA LYS A 310 -5.82 16.16 6.78
C LYS A 310 -4.37 15.97 7.19
N VAL A 311 -4.09 15.00 8.07
CA VAL A 311 -2.71 14.65 8.43
C VAL A 311 -1.98 14.01 7.25
N LEU A 312 -2.62 13.12 6.50
CA LEU A 312 -2.05 12.51 5.30
C LEU A 312 -1.78 13.53 4.19
N LYS A 313 -2.65 14.54 4.01
CA LYS A 313 -2.43 15.67 3.09
C LYS A 313 -1.08 16.35 3.37
N ILE A 314 -0.80 16.65 4.65
CA ILE A 314 0.45 17.27 5.10
C ILE A 314 1.64 16.32 4.86
N TRP A 315 1.51 15.05 5.25
CA TRP A 315 2.61 14.07 5.14
C TRP A 315 3.02 13.77 3.70
N TYR A 316 2.06 13.65 2.79
CA TYR A 316 2.32 13.40 1.37
C TYR A 316 2.62 14.68 0.56
N LYS A 317 2.65 15.84 1.24
CA LYS A 317 2.89 17.17 0.66
C LYS A 317 1.97 17.47 -0.54
N LEU A 318 0.67 17.23 -0.34
CA LEU A 318 -0.35 17.50 -1.33
C LEU A 318 -0.69 19.00 -1.40
N HIS A 319 -1.13 19.44 -2.56
CA HIS A 319 -1.66 20.78 -2.85
C HIS A 319 -2.92 21.07 -2.02
N ASP A 320 -3.35 22.34 -2.02
CA ASP A 320 -4.44 22.73 -1.13
C ASP A 320 -5.78 22.09 -1.48
N ASP A 321 -6.08 21.98 -2.78
CA ASP A 321 -7.04 21.01 -3.28
C ASP A 321 -6.35 19.68 -3.59
N VAL A 322 -6.64 18.66 -2.78
CA VAL A 322 -6.16 17.29 -2.98
C VAL A 322 -6.70 16.67 -4.27
N ARG A 323 -7.80 17.20 -4.84
CA ARG A 323 -8.38 16.67 -6.07
C ARG A 323 -7.51 17.01 -7.29
N GLU A 324 -6.84 18.16 -7.29
CA GLU A 324 -5.85 18.50 -8.31
C GLU A 324 -4.68 17.50 -8.35
N ASP A 325 -4.14 17.09 -7.19
CA ASP A 325 -3.07 16.06 -7.15
C ASP A 325 -3.52 14.71 -7.74
N LEU A 326 -4.79 14.34 -7.54
CA LEU A 326 -5.35 13.12 -8.10
C LEU A 326 -5.52 13.24 -9.62
N TYR A 327 -6.00 14.39 -10.11
CA TYR A 327 -6.05 14.69 -11.54
C TYR A 327 -4.65 14.70 -12.17
N MET A 328 -3.65 15.29 -11.50
CA MET A 328 -2.26 15.29 -11.96
C MET A 328 -1.71 13.88 -12.06
N ALA A 329 -1.86 13.05 -11.03
CA ALA A 329 -1.40 11.65 -11.05
C ALA A 329 -2.10 10.83 -12.15
N VAL A 330 -3.42 10.98 -12.32
CA VAL A 330 -4.17 10.26 -13.37
C VAL A 330 -3.79 10.75 -14.77
N ASN A 331 -3.55 12.04 -14.97
CA ASN A 331 -3.06 12.58 -16.25
C ASN A 331 -1.58 12.20 -16.51
N GLU A 332 -0.75 12.03 -15.49
CA GLU A 332 0.62 11.49 -15.61
C GLU A 332 0.58 10.07 -16.22
N TRP A 333 -0.27 9.20 -15.68
CA TRP A 333 -0.50 7.85 -16.19
C TRP A 333 -0.95 7.83 -17.66
N ILE A 334 -1.96 8.62 -18.02
CA ILE A 334 -2.45 8.69 -19.41
C ILE A 334 -1.40 9.29 -20.35
N THR A 335 -0.60 10.24 -19.88
CA THR A 335 0.53 10.80 -20.65
C THR A 335 1.62 9.74 -20.90
N ALA A 336 1.88 8.87 -19.92
CA ALA A 336 2.87 7.80 -20.02
C ALA A 336 2.45 6.66 -20.96
N ILE A 337 1.16 6.31 -21.00
CA ILE A 337 0.63 5.43 -22.06
C ILE A 337 0.87 6.09 -23.42
N GLY A 338 0.58 7.39 -23.52
CA GLY A 338 0.76 8.18 -24.74
C GLY A 338 -0.31 7.87 -25.80
N ARG A 339 -0.12 8.40 -27.01
CA ARG A 339 -1.13 8.32 -28.09
C ARG A 339 -0.99 7.12 -29.03
N LYS A 340 0.12 6.37 -28.93
CA LYS A 340 0.49 5.31 -29.90
C LYS A 340 -0.01 3.91 -29.52
N ARG A 341 -0.37 3.68 -28.26
CA ARG A 341 -0.80 2.38 -27.71
C ARG A 341 -2.12 2.53 -26.97
N LYS A 342 -2.91 1.46 -26.91
CA LYS A 342 -4.24 1.44 -26.26
C LYS A 342 -4.12 1.31 -24.74
N PHE A 343 -3.12 0.55 -24.30
CA PHE A 343 -2.77 0.25 -22.92
C PHE A 343 -1.26 0.44 -22.73
N MET A 344 -0.77 0.49 -21.49
CA MET A 344 0.68 0.45 -21.21
C MET A 344 1.32 -0.79 -21.83
N GLY A 345 0.62 -1.93 -21.78
CA GLY A 345 0.98 -3.19 -22.44
C GLY A 345 0.88 -3.24 -23.97
N GLY A 346 0.52 -2.14 -24.66
CA GLY A 346 0.32 -2.13 -26.11
C GLY A 346 -1.16 -2.32 -26.48
N ASP A 347 -1.46 -3.43 -27.16
CA ASP A 347 -2.83 -3.76 -27.62
C ASP A 347 -3.70 -4.38 -26.52
N LYS A 348 -3.08 -4.91 -25.46
CA LYS A 348 -3.74 -5.51 -24.30
C LYS A 348 -3.16 -4.99 -22.98
N PRO A 349 -3.93 -4.99 -21.87
CA PRO A 349 -3.44 -4.63 -20.55
C PRO A 349 -2.24 -5.50 -20.10
N ASN A 350 -1.19 -4.86 -19.58
CA ASN A 350 -0.12 -5.52 -18.83
C ASN A 350 -0.35 -5.42 -17.30
N LEU A 351 0.60 -5.86 -16.47
CA LEU A 351 0.43 -5.82 -15.02
C LEU A 351 0.40 -4.38 -14.45
N ALA A 352 0.96 -3.39 -15.15
CA ALA A 352 0.85 -1.99 -14.76
C ALA A 352 -0.55 -1.43 -15.04
N ASP A 353 -1.13 -1.73 -16.21
CA ASP A 353 -2.52 -1.37 -16.51
C ASP A 353 -3.48 -1.93 -15.46
N LEU A 354 -3.34 -3.22 -15.12
CA LEU A 354 -4.19 -3.88 -14.12
C LEU A 354 -3.97 -3.34 -12.70
N ALA A 355 -2.74 -2.93 -12.36
CA ALA A 355 -2.44 -2.30 -11.09
C ALA A 355 -3.11 -0.93 -10.96
N VAL A 356 -2.94 -0.04 -11.95
CA VAL A 356 -3.56 1.29 -11.93
C VAL A 356 -5.08 1.19 -12.01
N TYR A 357 -5.62 0.29 -12.85
CA TYR A 357 -7.06 0.05 -12.94
C TYR A 357 -7.63 -0.47 -11.61
N GLY A 358 -7.00 -1.46 -10.99
CA GLY A 358 -7.42 -1.99 -9.69
C GLY A 358 -7.41 -0.93 -8.58
N VAL A 359 -6.40 -0.04 -8.59
CA VAL A 359 -6.30 1.08 -7.64
C VAL A 359 -7.40 2.13 -7.87
N LEU A 360 -7.70 2.50 -9.12
CA LEU A 360 -8.81 3.44 -9.41
C LEU A 360 -10.19 2.82 -9.16
N ARG A 361 -10.36 1.51 -9.44
CA ARG A 361 -11.58 0.75 -9.20
C ARG A 361 -12.01 0.72 -7.72
N SER A 362 -11.09 0.90 -6.77
CA SER A 362 -11.47 0.98 -5.36
C SER A 362 -12.13 2.30 -4.94
N MET A 363 -12.32 3.24 -5.87
CA MET A 363 -13.11 4.46 -5.66
C MET A 363 -14.46 4.45 -6.40
N GLU A 364 -14.82 3.35 -7.09
CA GLU A 364 -16.14 3.25 -7.74
C GLU A 364 -17.27 3.58 -6.75
N ASP A 365 -18.32 4.21 -7.26
CA ASP A 365 -19.46 4.77 -6.51
C ASP A 365 -19.13 5.92 -5.53
N LEU A 366 -17.90 6.45 -5.51
CA LEU A 366 -17.53 7.65 -4.74
C LEU A 366 -17.42 8.90 -5.63
N GLU A 367 -17.77 10.07 -5.07
CA GLU A 367 -17.67 11.40 -5.73
C GLU A 367 -16.31 11.60 -6.43
N SER A 368 -15.22 11.28 -5.74
CA SER A 368 -13.85 11.37 -6.26
C SER A 368 -13.57 10.56 -7.55
N PHE A 369 -14.32 9.50 -7.81
CA PHE A 369 -14.19 8.71 -9.03
C PHE A 369 -14.89 9.37 -10.22
N TYR A 370 -16.12 9.89 -10.00
CA TYR A 370 -16.84 10.66 -11.02
C TYR A 370 -16.05 11.92 -11.40
N ASP A 371 -15.56 12.66 -10.40
CA ASP A 371 -14.65 13.79 -10.56
C ASP A 371 -13.45 13.46 -11.46
N VAL A 372 -12.77 12.34 -11.20
CA VAL A 372 -11.63 11.85 -12.01
C VAL A 372 -12.04 11.46 -13.43
N MET A 373 -13.23 10.86 -13.61
CA MET A 373 -13.73 10.44 -14.92
C MET A 373 -14.17 11.62 -15.81
N GLU A 374 -14.54 12.75 -15.21
CA GLU A 374 -14.98 13.96 -15.91
C GLU A 374 -13.81 14.93 -16.17
N ASN A 375 -12.95 15.15 -15.18
CA ASN A 375 -11.88 16.15 -15.24
C ASN A 375 -10.53 15.62 -15.78
N THR A 376 -10.46 14.36 -16.20
CA THR A 376 -9.26 13.77 -16.79
C THR A 376 -9.55 12.96 -18.06
N LYS A 377 -8.50 12.65 -18.83
CA LYS A 377 -8.63 11.86 -20.07
C LYS A 377 -8.66 10.35 -19.83
N VAL A 378 -8.82 9.91 -18.57
CA VAL A 378 -8.71 8.49 -18.16
C VAL A 378 -9.87 7.62 -18.64
N LYS A 379 -11.08 8.18 -18.74
CA LYS A 379 -12.34 7.43 -18.95
C LYS A 379 -12.28 6.43 -20.12
N LYS A 380 -11.67 6.81 -21.24
CA LYS A 380 -11.52 5.94 -22.42
C LYS A 380 -10.62 4.72 -22.14
N TRP A 381 -9.49 4.91 -21.46
CA TRP A 381 -8.59 3.81 -21.09
C TRP A 381 -9.20 2.97 -19.96
N TYR A 382 -9.90 3.60 -19.00
CA TYR A 382 -10.54 2.91 -17.89
C TYR A 382 -11.60 1.91 -18.39
N LEU A 383 -12.57 2.38 -19.16
CA LEU A 383 -13.64 1.53 -19.73
C LEU A 383 -13.08 0.47 -20.70
N ALA A 384 -11.98 0.77 -21.42
CA ALA A 384 -11.31 -0.23 -22.24
C ALA A 384 -10.63 -1.32 -21.41
N THR A 385 -10.08 -0.97 -20.24
CA THR A 385 -9.46 -1.94 -19.31
C THR A 385 -10.54 -2.74 -18.58
N GLU A 386 -11.59 -2.08 -18.09
CA GLU A 386 -12.77 -2.70 -17.49
C GLU A 386 -13.38 -3.77 -18.40
N LYS A 387 -13.61 -3.43 -19.68
CA LYS A 387 -14.08 -4.38 -20.70
C LYS A 387 -13.15 -5.60 -20.81
N GLN A 388 -11.83 -5.39 -20.91
CA GLN A 388 -10.86 -6.48 -21.00
C GLN A 388 -10.81 -7.35 -19.74
N VAL A 389 -11.01 -6.76 -18.56
CA VAL A 389 -11.06 -7.47 -17.27
C VAL A 389 -12.32 -8.33 -17.18
N ARG A 390 -13.49 -7.76 -17.50
CA ARG A 390 -14.80 -8.44 -17.50
C ARG A 390 -14.91 -9.55 -18.54
N GLU A 391 -14.28 -9.39 -19.70
CA GLU A 391 -14.25 -10.39 -20.79
C GLU A 391 -13.12 -11.43 -20.62
N HIS A 392 -12.38 -11.41 -19.51
CA HIS A 392 -11.22 -12.28 -19.25
C HIS A 392 -10.18 -12.25 -20.39
N GLY A 393 -9.90 -11.07 -20.96
CA GLY A 393 -9.07 -10.89 -22.16
C GLY A 393 -7.64 -11.41 -22.04
N GLY A 394 -7.14 -11.60 -20.81
CA GLY A 394 -5.85 -12.20 -20.49
C GLY A 394 -5.84 -13.73 -20.54
N ARG A 395 -7.00 -14.41 -20.47
CA ARG A 395 -7.12 -15.89 -20.40
C ARG A 395 -6.35 -16.63 -21.50
N ASN A 396 -6.33 -16.08 -22.71
CA ASN A 396 -5.62 -16.69 -23.84
C ASN A 396 -4.13 -16.31 -23.94
N LEU A 397 -3.62 -15.35 -23.15
CA LEU A 397 -2.21 -14.92 -23.20
C LEU A 397 -1.22 -15.90 -22.54
N CYS A 398 -1.72 -16.89 -21.80
CA CYS A 398 -0.92 -17.98 -21.21
C CYS A 398 -1.19 -19.34 -21.88
N ARG A 399 -1.88 -19.33 -23.04
CA ARG A 399 -1.96 -20.48 -23.95
C ARG A 399 -0.79 -20.39 -24.94
N LYS A 400 0.02 -21.45 -25.05
CA LYS A 400 0.90 -21.58 -26.22
C LYS A 400 0.01 -21.54 -27.47
N PRO A 401 0.43 -20.90 -28.57
CA PRO A 401 -0.17 -21.18 -29.87
C PRO A 401 -0.11 -22.69 -30.10
N LEU A 402 -1.19 -23.29 -30.58
CA LEU A 402 -1.09 -24.61 -31.19
C LEU A 402 -0.16 -24.43 -32.40
N GLN A 403 1.07 -24.92 -32.30
CA GLN A 403 1.90 -25.09 -33.48
C GLN A 403 1.20 -26.13 -34.35
N ASN A 404 0.54 -25.65 -35.41
CA ASN A 404 0.11 -26.50 -36.51
C ASN A 404 1.38 -27.05 -37.18
N TYR A 405 1.93 -28.12 -36.61
CA TYR A 405 2.77 -29.05 -37.34
C TYR A 405 1.87 -29.76 -38.36
N HIS A 406 1.59 -29.07 -39.47
CA HIS A 406 1.36 -29.77 -40.72
C HIS A 406 2.68 -30.45 -41.06
N GLY A 407 2.74 -31.75 -40.75
CA GLY A 407 3.79 -32.60 -41.25
C GLY A 407 3.73 -32.59 -42.76
N ILE A 408 4.70 -31.91 -43.38
CA ILE A 408 5.05 -32.20 -44.76
C ILE A 408 5.82 -33.51 -44.70
N THR A 409 5.09 -34.61 -44.87
CA THR A 409 5.68 -35.91 -45.14
C THR A 409 6.48 -35.83 -46.42
N GLU A 410 7.71 -36.36 -46.38
CA GLU A 410 8.50 -36.67 -47.56
C GLU A 410 7.69 -37.55 -48.52
N PHE A 411 7.72 -37.23 -49.82
CA PHE A 411 7.89 -38.16 -50.95
C PHE A 411 8.20 -37.36 -52.22
#